data_AF-A0A813FA53-F1
#
_entry.id   AF-A0A813FA53-F1
#
_cell.length_a   1.000
_cell.length_b   1.000
_cell.length_c   1.000
_cell.angle_alpha   90.00
_cell.angle_beta   90.00
_cell.angle_gamma   90.00
#
_symmetry.space_group_name_H-M   'P 1'
#
loop_
_entity.id
_entity.type
_entity.pdbx_description
1 polymer ?
#
loop_
_entity_poly.entity_id
_entity_poly.type
_entity_poly.pdbx_seq_one_letter_code
_entity_poly.pdbx_strand_id
1 'polypeptide(L)'
;MSFGKMEGDASDKIIAFMLQDDEADGPYYHQEWEGMKQTAPIISGGMNALRLPAFFENLGHSNVILTAGGGSFGHKDGPKPGAISCRQGEESWKEWEAGNFGDVSLSDGIIEFAETH
;
A
#
# COMPACT_ATOMS: atom_id res chain seq x y z
N MET A 1 7.76 -7.07 1.89
CA MET A 1 6.30 -7.14 1.95
C MET A 1 5.84 -7.96 0.76
N SER A 2 5.36 -9.19 0.96
CA SER A 2 4.94 -10.09 -0.14
C SER A 2 3.48 -9.85 -0.54
N PHE A 3 3.23 -8.74 -1.23
CA PHE A 3 1.94 -8.46 -1.86
C PHE A 3 2.04 -8.41 -3.39
N GLY A 4 3.26 -8.33 -3.91
CA GLY A 4 3.57 -8.28 -5.33
C GLY A 4 3.98 -9.63 -5.92
N LYS A 5 4.78 -9.57 -7.00
CA LYS A 5 5.32 -10.77 -7.68
C LYS A 5 6.70 -11.22 -7.17
N MET A 6 7.39 -10.35 -6.44
CA MET A 6 8.74 -10.61 -5.93
C MET A 6 8.64 -11.22 -4.53
N GLU A 7 9.67 -11.96 -4.13
CA GLU A 7 9.79 -12.44 -2.75
C GLU A 7 9.75 -11.28 -1.75
N GLY A 8 9.18 -11.55 -0.59
CA GLY A 8 9.13 -10.64 0.54
C GLY A 8 8.42 -11.28 1.72
N ASP A 9 8.36 -10.57 2.82
CA ASP A 9 7.62 -10.97 4.02
C ASP A 9 6.80 -9.79 4.57
N ALA A 10 5.71 -10.07 5.28
CA ALA A 10 4.91 -9.02 5.91
C ALA A 10 5.73 -8.17 6.90
N SER A 11 6.74 -8.77 7.55
CA SER A 11 7.66 -8.11 8.48
C SER A 11 8.56 -7.06 7.83
N ASP A 12 8.79 -7.11 6.51
CA ASP A 12 9.61 -6.12 5.80
C ASP A 12 9.05 -4.68 5.91
N LYS A 13 7.84 -4.48 6.44
CA LYS A 13 7.33 -3.15 6.78
C LYS A 13 8.27 -2.38 7.71
N ILE A 14 9.06 -3.06 8.54
CA ILE A 14 10.10 -2.42 9.37
C ILE A 14 11.14 -1.66 8.54
N ILE A 15 11.37 -2.08 7.29
CA ILE A 15 12.28 -1.38 6.38
C ILE A 15 11.70 -0.03 5.99
N ALA A 16 10.38 0.07 5.80
CA ALA A 16 9.73 1.36 5.53
C ALA A 16 9.84 2.29 6.74
N PHE A 17 9.59 1.79 7.95
CA PHE A 17 9.73 2.56 9.19
C PHE A 17 11.17 3.03 9.40
N MET A 18 12.17 2.16 9.20
CA MET A 18 13.59 2.54 9.28
C MET A 18 13.98 3.65 8.28
N LEU A 19 13.28 3.78 7.16
CA LEU A 19 13.53 4.82 6.16
C LEU A 19 12.73 6.11 6.39
N GLN A 20 11.60 6.03 7.10
CA GLN A 20 10.65 7.13 7.24
C GLN A 20 10.58 7.71 8.66
N ASP A 21 10.87 6.95 9.70
CA ASP A 21 10.77 7.44 11.07
C ASP A 21 12.11 8.01 11.54
N ASP A 22 12.05 8.99 12.44
CA ASP A 22 13.27 9.59 13.03
C ASP A 22 13.88 8.67 14.11
N GLU A 23 13.10 7.72 14.62
CA GLU A 23 13.54 6.63 15.49
C GLU A 23 12.86 5.33 15.06
N ALA A 24 13.62 4.24 14.94
CA ALA A 24 13.08 2.94 14.52
C ALA A 24 13.87 1.75 15.07
N ASP A 25 13.18 0.64 15.31
CA ASP A 25 13.79 -0.63 15.73
C ASP A 25 14.09 -1.52 14.52
N GLY A 26 15.37 -1.86 14.36
CA GLY A 26 15.81 -2.93 13.48
C GLY A 26 15.78 -4.31 14.17
N PRO A 27 16.16 -5.37 13.45
CA PRO A 27 16.20 -6.72 14.02
C PRO A 27 17.20 -6.90 15.18
N TYR A 28 18.20 -6.01 15.30
CA TYR A 28 19.27 -6.09 16.30
C TYR A 28 19.51 -4.80 17.06
N TYR A 29 19.24 -3.64 16.46
CA TYR A 29 19.57 -2.34 17.02
C TYR A 29 18.42 -1.36 16.83
N HIS A 30 18.24 -0.50 17.84
CA HIS A 30 17.48 0.72 17.74
C HIS A 30 18.33 1.80 17.04
N GLN A 31 17.70 2.65 16.23
CA GLN A 31 18.36 3.72 15.48
C GLN A 31 17.58 5.02 15.63
N GLU A 32 18.24 6.05 16.19
CA GLU A 32 17.82 7.45 16.11
C GLU A 32 18.52 8.13 14.93
N TRP A 33 17.79 8.92 14.14
CA TRP A 33 18.28 9.58 12.93
C TRP A 33 18.55 11.08 13.11
N GLU A 34 18.26 11.63 14.29
CA GLU A 34 18.57 13.01 14.70
C GLU A 34 18.06 14.08 13.70
N GLY A 35 16.86 13.89 13.17
CA GLY A 35 16.24 14.77 12.19
C GLY A 35 16.76 14.61 10.76
N MET A 36 17.46 13.52 10.44
CA MET A 36 17.84 13.21 9.06
C MET A 36 16.59 13.12 8.18
N LYS A 37 16.70 13.62 6.94
CA LYS A 37 15.57 13.58 6.01
C LYS A 37 15.18 12.15 5.66
N GLN A 38 13.88 11.90 5.73
CA GLN A 38 13.23 10.63 5.38
C GLN A 38 13.50 10.23 3.92
N THR A 39 13.56 8.93 3.68
CA THR A 39 13.61 8.33 2.34
C THR A 39 12.25 7.70 2.01
N ALA A 40 11.64 8.11 0.90
CA ALA A 40 10.34 7.58 0.50
C ALA A 40 10.44 6.11 0.06
N PRO A 41 9.63 5.20 0.64
CA PRO A 41 9.51 3.83 0.13
C PRO A 41 8.84 3.84 -1.24
N ILE A 42 9.47 3.19 -2.21
CA ILE A 42 8.91 2.99 -3.56
C ILE A 42 8.41 1.55 -3.66
N ILE A 43 7.11 1.39 -3.83
CA ILE A 43 6.42 0.11 -3.89
C ILE A 43 6.22 -0.26 -5.36
N SER A 44 6.74 -1.42 -5.75
CA SER A 44 6.74 -1.88 -7.15
C SER A 44 6.70 -3.40 -7.26
N GLY A 45 6.49 -3.89 -8.49
CA GLY A 45 6.63 -5.29 -8.84
C GLY A 45 5.34 -6.10 -8.70
N GLY A 46 4.58 -6.22 -9.80
CA GLY A 46 3.37 -7.05 -9.83
C GLY A 46 2.18 -6.49 -9.05
N MET A 47 2.25 -5.21 -8.66
CA MET A 47 1.15 -4.50 -8.00
C MET A 47 0.03 -4.14 -8.99
N ASN A 48 -1.20 -4.14 -8.48
CA ASN A 48 -2.41 -3.68 -9.15
C ASN A 48 -3.42 -3.21 -8.08
N ALA A 49 -4.54 -2.60 -8.50
CA ALA A 49 -5.55 -2.06 -7.60
C ALA A 49 -6.02 -3.03 -6.50
N LEU A 50 -6.18 -4.32 -6.83
CA LEU A 50 -6.69 -5.35 -5.92
C LEU A 50 -5.71 -5.73 -4.81
N ARG A 51 -4.41 -5.53 -5.03
CA ARG A 51 -3.36 -5.88 -4.07
C ARG A 51 -3.02 -4.73 -3.11
N LEU A 52 -3.43 -3.51 -3.43
CA LEU A 52 -3.08 -2.30 -2.67
C LEU A 52 -3.71 -2.24 -1.28
N PRO A 53 -5.01 -2.54 -1.08
CA PRO A 53 -5.63 -2.41 0.23
C PRO A 53 -4.93 -3.26 1.30
N ALA A 54 -4.66 -4.53 1.00
CA ALA A 54 -3.97 -5.43 1.92
C ALA A 54 -2.51 -5.00 2.18
N PHE A 55 -1.86 -4.41 1.18
CA PHE A 55 -0.52 -3.86 1.35
C PHE A 55 -0.53 -2.67 2.33
N PHE A 56 -1.47 -1.72 2.15
CA PHE A 56 -1.58 -0.55 3.02
C PHE A 56 -2.01 -0.96 4.43
N GLU A 57 -2.90 -1.94 4.56
CA GLU A 57 -3.27 -2.48 5.87
C GLU A 57 -2.07 -3.06 6.63
N ASN A 58 -1.19 -3.79 5.93
CA ASN A 58 0.01 -4.29 6.58
C ASN A 58 1.00 -3.17 6.96
N LEU A 59 1.13 -2.14 6.12
CA LEU A 59 2.03 -1.01 6.33
C LEU A 59 1.50 -0.02 7.39
N GLY A 60 0.19 0.18 7.48
CA GLY A 60 -0.49 1.12 8.36
C GLY A 60 -0.60 2.56 7.82
N HIS A 61 -0.15 2.84 6.59
CA HIS A 61 -0.33 4.14 5.93
C HIS A 61 -0.14 4.05 4.41
N SER A 62 -0.57 5.08 3.68
CA SER A 62 -0.38 5.20 2.22
C SER A 62 0.62 6.27 1.77
N ASN A 63 1.41 6.86 2.69
CA ASN A 63 2.47 7.84 2.39
C ASN A 63 3.71 7.20 1.73
N VAL A 64 3.54 6.67 0.51
CA VAL A 64 4.56 5.98 -0.28
C VAL A 64 4.45 6.35 -1.76
N ILE A 65 5.44 5.98 -2.58
CA ILE A 65 5.32 6.07 -4.04
C ILE A 65 4.96 4.67 -4.59
N LEU A 66 3.84 4.56 -5.30
CA LEU A 66 3.46 3.33 -5.99
C LEU A 66 3.83 3.38 -7.48
N THR A 67 4.42 2.30 -7.99
CA THR A 67 4.61 2.07 -9.43
C THR A 67 3.97 0.75 -9.87
N ALA A 68 2.87 0.85 -10.62
CA ALA A 68 2.12 -0.30 -11.14
C ALA A 68 2.15 -0.31 -12.66
N GLY A 69 3.20 -0.89 -13.26
CA GLY A 69 3.35 -1.00 -14.72
C GLY A 69 2.24 -1.87 -15.33
N GLY A 70 2.33 -3.19 -15.13
CA GLY A 70 1.29 -4.12 -15.58
C GLY A 70 -0.08 -3.87 -14.93
N GLY A 71 -0.12 -3.40 -13.68
CA GLY A 71 -1.36 -3.05 -12.99
C GLY A 71 -2.11 -1.86 -13.60
N SER A 72 -1.41 -0.95 -14.28
CA SER A 72 -2.04 0.16 -15.01
C SER A 72 -2.25 -0.17 -16.49
N PHE A 73 -1.17 -0.50 -17.21
CA PHE A 73 -1.23 -0.70 -18.68
C PHE A 73 -1.91 -2.01 -19.09
N GLY A 74 -2.02 -2.99 -18.18
CA GLY A 74 -2.73 -4.24 -18.41
C GLY A 74 -4.21 -4.21 -18.02
N HIS A 75 -4.74 -3.08 -17.56
CA HIS A 75 -6.16 -2.93 -17.23
C HIS A 75 -7.02 -3.13 -18.50
N LYS A 76 -8.17 -3.82 -18.36
CA LYS A 76 -9.02 -4.23 -19.49
C LYS A 76 -9.47 -3.06 -20.37
N ASP A 77 -9.74 -1.92 -19.73
CA ASP A 77 -10.20 -0.68 -20.39
C ASP A 77 -9.04 0.29 -20.72
N GLY A 78 -7.79 -0.18 -20.61
CA GLY A 78 -6.58 0.56 -20.96
C GLY A 78 -5.93 1.37 -19.82
N PRO A 79 -4.85 2.10 -20.12
CA PRO A 79 -3.96 2.65 -19.09
C PRO A 79 -4.58 3.73 -18.19
N LYS A 80 -5.48 4.56 -18.74
CA LYS A 80 -6.15 5.62 -17.96
C LYS A 80 -7.07 5.01 -16.90
N PRO A 81 -8.00 4.09 -17.23
CA PRO A 81 -8.74 3.34 -16.23
C PRO A 81 -7.85 2.56 -15.26
N GLY A 82 -6.73 1.98 -15.72
CA GLY A 82 -5.77 1.33 -14.83
C GLY A 82 -5.17 2.26 -13.78
N ALA A 83 -4.78 3.48 -14.17
CA ALA A 83 -4.30 4.49 -13.22
C ALA A 83 -5.39 4.94 -12.23
N ILE A 84 -6.63 5.13 -12.70
CA ILE A 84 -7.80 5.44 -11.85
C ILE A 84 -8.04 4.31 -10.85
N SER A 85 -8.00 3.05 -11.28
CA SER A 85 -8.18 1.90 -10.39
C SER A 85 -7.10 1.83 -9.29
N CYS A 86 -5.85 2.23 -9.58
CA CYS A 86 -4.80 2.28 -8.56
C CYS A 86 -5.07 3.38 -7.53
N ARG A 87 -5.65 4.53 -7.94
CA ARG A 87 -6.11 5.57 -7.02
C ARG A 87 -7.26 5.06 -6.15
N GLN A 88 -8.27 4.46 -6.76
CA GLN A 88 -9.41 3.86 -6.08
C GLN A 88 -9.01 2.73 -5.12
N GLY A 89 -7.96 1.97 -5.44
CA GLY A 89 -7.39 0.98 -4.53
C GLY A 89 -6.81 1.57 -3.23
N GLU A 90 -6.31 2.81 -3.26
CA GLU A 90 -5.94 3.54 -2.04
C GLU A 90 -7.17 4.11 -1.32
N GLU A 91 -8.08 4.73 -2.08
CA GLU A 91 -9.29 5.36 -1.53
C GLU A 91 -10.17 4.33 -0.81
N SER A 92 -10.41 3.19 -1.42
CA SER A 92 -11.18 2.09 -0.82
C SER A 92 -10.59 1.60 0.51
N TRP A 93 -9.26 1.53 0.64
CA TRP A 93 -8.61 1.21 1.92
C TRP A 93 -8.83 2.32 2.96
N LYS A 94 -8.68 3.59 2.59
CA LYS A 94 -8.92 4.73 3.49
C LYS A 94 -10.37 4.82 3.96
N GLU A 95 -11.33 4.59 3.07
CA GLU A 95 -12.76 4.58 3.40
C GLU A 95 -13.11 3.43 4.34
N TRP A 96 -12.50 2.25 4.13
CA TRP A 96 -12.65 1.12 5.04
C TRP A 96 -12.00 1.38 6.40
N GLU A 97 -10.79 1.92 6.44
CA GLU A 97 -10.08 2.29 7.68
C GLU A 97 -10.84 3.36 8.48
N ALA A 98 -11.51 4.29 7.78
CA ALA A 98 -12.39 5.29 8.38
C ALA A 98 -13.71 4.71 8.93
N GLY A 99 -14.00 3.43 8.68
CA GLY A 99 -15.20 2.75 9.16
C GLY A 99 -16.47 3.04 8.34
N ASN A 100 -16.34 3.54 7.11
CA ASN A 100 -17.48 3.96 6.29
C ASN A 100 -18.34 2.78 5.78
N PHE A 101 -17.85 1.54 5.91
CA PHE A 101 -18.57 0.31 5.58
C PHE A 101 -19.04 -0.47 6.82
N GLY A 102 -18.88 0.10 8.03
CA GLY A 102 -19.18 -0.59 9.28
C GLY A 102 -18.11 -1.63 9.67
N ASP A 103 -18.49 -2.56 10.56
CA ASP A 103 -17.61 -3.64 11.04
C ASP A 103 -17.62 -4.81 10.05
N VAL A 104 -16.90 -4.63 8.94
CA VAL A 104 -16.74 -5.62 7.88
C VAL A 104 -15.28 -5.92 7.60
N SER A 105 -15.00 -7.09 7.03
CA SER A 105 -13.63 -7.43 6.62
C SER A 105 -13.11 -6.44 5.58
N LEU A 106 -11.78 -6.27 5.49
CA LEU A 106 -11.17 -5.44 4.46
C LEU A 106 -11.70 -5.83 3.08
N SER A 107 -11.70 -7.12 2.73
CA SER A 107 -12.18 -7.60 1.44
C SER A 107 -13.63 -7.21 1.16
N ASP A 108 -14.51 -7.29 2.15
CA ASP A 108 -15.93 -6.94 1.95
C ASP A 108 -16.09 -5.43 1.74
N GLY A 109 -15.35 -4.60 2.49
CA GLY A 109 -15.34 -3.15 2.29
C GLY A 109 -14.83 -2.73 0.91
N ILE A 110 -13.79 -3.39 0.38
CA ILE A 110 -13.30 -3.11 -0.98
C ILE A 110 -14.32 -3.55 -2.04
N ILE A 111 -15.03 -4.67 -1.83
CA ILE A 111 -16.09 -5.13 -2.73
C ILE A 111 -17.24 -4.12 -2.76
N GLU A 112 -17.68 -3.64 -1.60
CA GLU A 112 -18.73 -2.61 -1.48
C GLU A 112 -18.31 -1.31 -2.19
N PHE A 113 -17.07 -0.84 -1.99
CA PHE A 113 -16.54 0.34 -2.67
C PHE A 113 -16.59 0.20 -4.20
N ALA A 114 -16.27 -0.99 -4.71
CA ALA A 114 -16.20 -1.30 -6.14
C ALA A 114 -17.58 -1.31 -6.83
N GLU A 115 -18.69 -1.35 -6.10
CA GLU A 115 -20.02 -1.28 -6.72
C GLU A 115 -20.31 0.07 -7.39
N THR A 116 -19.58 1.12 -6.99
CA THR A 116 -19.80 2.51 -7.40
C THR A 116 -18.65 3.15 -8.18
N HIS A 117 -17.57 2.39 -8.46
CA HIS A 117 -16.30 2.89 -8.98
C HIS A 117 -15.73 2.03 -10.11
#